data_AF-F0IAJ2-F1
#
_entry.id   AF-F0IAJ2-F1
#
_cell.length_a   1.000
_cell.length_b   1.000
_cell.length_c   1.000
_cell.angle_alpha   90.00
_cell.angle_beta   90.00
_cell.angle_gamma   90.00
#
_symmetry.space_group_name_H-M   'P 1'
#
loop_
_entity.id
_entity.type
_entity.pdbx_description
1 polymer ?
#
loop_
_entity_poly.entity_id
_entity_poly.type
_entity_poly.pdbx_seq_one_letter_code
_entity_poly.pdbx_strand_id
1 'polypeptide(L)'
;MTIVGARIDGRLIHGQVANLWTTKLNISRIMVIDDEVAENAIEKSGLKLATPAGVKLSVLPIAKAAENILAGKYDSQRLLIVARKPDRFLRLVEAGVPLETLNVGNMSQSDETRSITRSINVVDADVEAFHKLHEKGVKLTAQMVPNDPVEDFMKLLK
;
A
#
# COMPACT_ATOMS: atom_id res chain seq x y z
N MET A 1 16.49 -1.34 7.52
CA MET A 1 15.15 -1.80 7.08
C MET A 1 14.60 -0.77 6.13
N THR A 2 14.48 -1.13 4.86
CA THR A 2 14.25 -0.21 3.73
C THR A 2 12.78 0.20 3.62
N ILE A 3 11.88 -0.77 3.84
CA ILE A 3 10.43 -0.57 3.88
C ILE A 3 10.07 -0.11 5.30
N VAL A 4 9.60 1.12 5.43
CA VAL A 4 9.16 1.69 6.72
C VAL A 4 7.64 1.79 6.82
N GLY A 5 6.94 1.55 5.71
CA GLY A 5 5.48 1.43 5.68
C GLY A 5 5.00 0.75 4.40
N ALA A 6 3.89 0.03 4.52
CA ALA A 6 3.13 -0.49 3.39
C ALA A 6 1.65 -0.20 3.62
N ARG A 7 0.98 0.33 2.59
CA ARG A 7 -0.39 0.83 2.70
C ARG A 7 -1.24 0.45 1.50
N ILE A 8 -2.43 -0.06 1.78
CA ILE A 8 -3.51 -0.16 0.81
C ILE A 8 -4.28 1.16 0.81
N ASP A 9 -4.27 1.83 -0.35
CA ASP A 9 -5.08 3.01 -0.61
C ASP A 9 -5.61 2.96 -2.05
N GLY A 10 -6.91 2.77 -2.21
CA GLY A 10 -7.57 2.66 -3.51
C GLY A 10 -7.38 3.89 -4.40
N ARG A 11 -7.06 5.05 -3.80
CA ARG A 11 -6.76 6.31 -4.50
C ARG A 11 -5.27 6.61 -4.60
N LEU A 12 -4.41 5.69 -4.16
CA LEU A 12 -2.96 5.78 -4.19
C LEU A 12 -2.44 7.03 -3.46
N ILE A 13 -1.92 8.02 -4.19
CA ILE A 13 -1.40 9.27 -3.64
C ILE A 13 -2.44 10.35 -3.87
N HIS A 14 -3.09 10.82 -2.80
CA HIS A 14 -4.14 11.83 -2.89
C HIS A 14 -4.26 12.66 -1.61
N GLY A 15 -4.81 13.87 -1.79
CA GLY A 15 -5.19 14.78 -0.71
C GLY A 15 -4.09 15.02 0.31
N GLN A 16 -4.48 15.26 1.56
CA GLN A 16 -3.54 15.44 2.67
C GLN A 16 -3.05 14.13 3.27
N VAL A 17 -3.69 12.99 2.96
CA VAL A 17 -3.37 11.68 3.54
C VAL A 17 -1.92 11.29 3.22
N ALA A 18 -1.50 11.46 1.97
CA ALA A 18 -0.11 11.20 1.58
C ALA A 18 0.89 12.04 2.40
N ASN A 19 0.61 13.35 2.58
CA ASN A 19 1.47 14.25 3.37
C ASN A 19 1.56 13.85 4.85
N LEU A 20 0.45 13.41 5.45
CA LEU A 20 0.42 12.98 6.85
C LEU A 20 1.28 11.72 7.05
N TRP A 21 1.15 10.74 6.17
CA TRP A 21 1.94 9.51 6.24
C TRP A 21 3.42 9.74 5.93
N THR A 22 3.74 10.56 4.93
CA THR A 22 5.14 10.87 4.61
C THR A 22 5.82 11.61 5.75
N THR A 23 5.13 12.56 6.39
CA THR A 23 5.65 13.29 7.55
C THR A 23 5.82 12.37 8.76
N LYS A 24 4.78 11.60 9.12
CA LYS A 24 4.81 10.71 10.30
C LYS A 24 5.97 9.71 10.23
N LEU A 25 6.17 9.10 9.07
CA LEU A 25 7.14 8.02 8.89
C LEU A 25 8.49 8.54 8.34
N ASN A 26 8.64 9.85 8.16
CA ASN A 26 9.81 10.48 7.53
C ASN A 26 10.19 9.77 6.22
N ILE A 27 9.23 9.65 5.30
CA ILE A 27 9.37 8.91 4.04
C ILE A 27 10.21 9.73 3.07
N SER A 28 11.22 9.09 2.45
CA SER A 28 12.02 9.70 1.38
C SER A 28 11.56 9.26 -0.01
N ARG A 29 10.85 8.13 -0.12
CA ARG A 29 10.28 7.64 -1.37
C ARG A 29 8.93 6.95 -1.17
N ILE A 30 7.98 7.28 -2.03
CA ILE A 30 6.77 6.48 -2.24
C ILE A 30 7.00 5.59 -3.46
N MET A 31 6.69 4.30 -3.32
CA MET A 31 6.62 3.36 -4.43
C MET A 31 5.19 2.88 -4.58
N VAL A 32 4.56 3.26 -5.68
CA VAL A 32 3.29 2.70 -6.12
C VAL A 32 3.58 1.40 -6.88
N ILE A 33 2.95 0.31 -6.46
CA ILE A 33 3.05 -1.00 -7.12
C ILE A 33 1.72 -1.37 -7.78
N ASP A 34 1.66 -1.27 -9.10
CA ASP A 34 0.48 -1.67 -9.88
C ASP A 34 0.90 -1.81 -11.36
N ASP A 35 0.63 -2.98 -11.95
CA ASP A 35 1.06 -3.31 -13.31
C ASP A 35 0.37 -2.39 -14.35
N GLU A 36 -0.88 -2.00 -14.14
CA GLU A 36 -1.64 -1.15 -15.06
C GLU A 36 -1.21 0.32 -14.94
N VAL A 37 -1.08 0.81 -13.71
CA VAL A 37 -0.69 2.21 -13.44
C VAL A 37 0.74 2.47 -13.93
N ALA A 38 1.63 1.46 -13.85
CA ALA A 38 2.99 1.57 -14.35
C ALA A 38 3.05 1.83 -15.86
N GLU A 39 2.08 1.36 -16.63
CA GLU A 39 2.00 1.56 -18.08
C GLU A 39 1.15 2.79 -18.47
N ASN A 40 0.30 3.30 -17.57
CA ASN A 40 -0.55 4.46 -17.85
C ASN A 40 0.18 5.81 -17.64
N ALA A 41 0.49 6.52 -18.73
CA ALA A 41 1.18 7.81 -18.69
C ALA A 41 0.38 8.93 -17.98
N ILE A 42 -0.95 8.93 -18.14
CA ILE A 42 -1.82 9.93 -17.52
C ILE A 42 -1.84 9.73 -16.00
N GLU A 43 -2.03 8.49 -15.55
CA GLU A 43 -2.05 8.17 -14.12
C GLU A 43 -0.70 8.42 -13.46
N LYS A 44 0.41 8.03 -14.10
CA LYS A 44 1.76 8.36 -13.60
C LYS A 44 1.97 9.86 -13.43
N SER A 45 1.47 10.65 -14.38
CA SER A 45 1.57 12.11 -14.31
C SER A 45 0.74 12.67 -13.15
N GLY A 46 -0.48 12.15 -12.95
CA GLY A 46 -1.32 12.50 -11.80
C GLY A 46 -0.66 12.17 -10.46
N LEU A 47 -0.08 10.98 -10.32
CA LEU A 47 0.65 10.57 -9.12
C LEU A 47 1.87 11.44 -8.85
N LYS A 48 2.59 11.84 -9.91
CA LYS A 48 3.74 12.74 -9.79
C LYS A 48 3.33 14.11 -9.25
N LEU A 49 2.21 14.65 -9.73
CA LEU A 49 1.66 15.92 -9.24
C LEU A 49 1.15 15.82 -7.80
N ALA A 50 0.60 14.67 -7.41
CA ALA A 50 0.10 14.43 -6.06
C ALA A 50 1.20 14.07 -5.05
N THR A 51 2.41 13.73 -5.51
CA THR A 51 3.51 13.31 -4.62
C THR A 51 3.97 14.48 -3.73
N PRO A 52 4.07 14.27 -2.41
CA PRO A 52 4.56 15.28 -1.48
C PRO A 52 5.92 15.88 -1.88
N ALA A 53 6.09 17.18 -1.66
CA ALA A 53 7.34 17.87 -1.95
C ALA A 53 8.53 17.23 -1.19
N GLY A 54 9.67 17.07 -1.87
CA GLY A 54 10.86 16.43 -1.30
C GLY A 54 10.82 14.90 -1.25
N VAL A 55 9.69 14.27 -1.57
CA VAL A 55 9.55 12.80 -1.62
C VAL A 55 9.69 12.32 -3.06
N LYS A 56 10.53 11.30 -3.27
CA LYS A 56 10.69 10.69 -4.60
C LYS A 56 9.53 9.74 -4.92
N LEU A 57 9.15 9.65 -6.19
CA LEU A 57 8.12 8.70 -6.65
C LEU A 57 8.75 7.57 -7.49
N SER A 58 8.31 6.34 -7.27
CA SER A 58 8.43 5.22 -8.19
C SER A 58 7.03 4.67 -8.47
N VAL A 59 6.73 4.36 -9.74
CA VAL A 59 5.52 3.63 -10.15
C VAL A 59 6.01 2.45 -10.95
N LEU A 60 5.84 1.24 -10.43
CA LEU A 60 6.47 0.03 -10.96
C LEU A 60 5.47 -1.13 -11.06
N PRO A 61 5.65 -2.03 -12.05
CA PRO A 61 5.06 -3.36 -12.01
C PRO A 61 5.52 -4.11 -10.76
N ILE A 62 4.67 -5.01 -10.24
CA ILE A 62 4.92 -5.69 -8.95
C ILE A 62 6.21 -6.51 -9.00
N ALA A 63 6.43 -7.25 -10.09
CA ALA A 63 7.63 -8.07 -10.26
C ALA A 63 8.91 -7.23 -10.25
N LYS A 64 8.89 -6.05 -10.91
CA LYS A 64 10.04 -5.15 -10.94
C LYS A 64 10.30 -4.49 -9.60
N ALA A 65 9.24 -4.16 -8.86
CA ALA A 65 9.35 -3.67 -7.50
C ALA A 65 10.04 -4.71 -6.60
N ALA A 66 9.60 -5.98 -6.64
CA ALA A 66 10.21 -7.07 -5.88
C ALA A 66 11.70 -7.24 -6.21
N GLU A 67 12.05 -7.35 -7.49
CA GLU A 67 13.44 -7.46 -7.96
C GLU A 67 14.31 -6.31 -7.44
N ASN A 68 13.84 -5.07 -7.57
CA ASN A 68 14.62 -3.90 -7.14
C ASN A 68 14.78 -3.84 -5.62
N ILE A 69 13.76 -4.23 -4.85
CA ILE A 69 13.82 -4.28 -3.38
C ILE A 69 14.81 -5.35 -2.94
N LEU A 70 14.70 -6.56 -3.47
CA LEU A 70 15.58 -7.69 -3.11
C LEU A 70 17.03 -7.46 -3.54
N ALA A 71 17.25 -6.68 -4.60
CA ALA A 71 18.57 -6.24 -5.03
C ALA A 71 19.15 -5.06 -4.20
N GLY A 72 18.48 -4.62 -3.13
CA GLY A 72 18.97 -3.58 -2.22
C GLY A 72 19.00 -2.17 -2.82
N LYS A 73 18.32 -1.92 -3.96
CA LYS A 73 18.38 -0.62 -4.68
C LYS A 73 17.83 0.56 -3.88
N TYR A 74 17.13 0.29 -2.79
CA TYR A 74 16.49 1.30 -1.96
C TYR A 74 17.06 1.37 -0.54
N ASP A 75 18.11 0.64 -0.19
CA ASP A 75 18.56 0.48 1.21
C ASP A 75 18.97 1.76 1.93
N SER A 76 19.33 2.80 1.17
CA SER A 76 19.61 4.15 1.68
C SER A 76 18.36 5.04 1.82
N GLN A 77 17.16 4.50 1.61
CA GLN A 77 15.90 5.23 1.54
C GLN A 77 14.90 4.72 2.57
N ARG A 78 13.97 5.59 2.94
CA ARG A 78 12.80 5.27 3.77
C ARG A 78 11.60 5.11 2.87
N LEU A 79 11.28 3.87 2.53
CA LEU A 79 10.30 3.51 1.51
C LEU A 79 8.90 3.31 2.11
N LEU A 80 7.92 4.00 1.53
CA LEU A 80 6.49 3.70 1.69
C LEU A 80 5.99 3.01 0.42
N ILE A 81 5.50 1.78 0.53
CA ILE A 81 4.86 1.06 -0.57
C ILE A 81 3.35 1.32 -0.54
N VAL A 82 2.75 1.69 -1.66
CA VAL A 82 1.32 1.95 -1.79
C VAL A 82 0.73 1.13 -2.94
N ALA A 83 -0.38 0.46 -2.71
CA ALA A 83 -1.14 -0.23 -3.76
C ALA A 83 -2.64 -0.08 -3.55
N ARG A 84 -3.44 -0.32 -4.59
CA ARG A 84 -4.91 -0.17 -4.51
C ARG A 84 -5.59 -1.29 -3.74
N LYS A 85 -5.03 -2.49 -3.77
CA LYS A 85 -5.67 -3.75 -3.36
C LYS A 85 -4.66 -4.72 -2.74
N PRO A 86 -5.11 -5.66 -1.88
CA PRO A 86 -4.23 -6.58 -1.15
C PRO A 86 -3.48 -7.58 -2.04
N ASP A 87 -4.03 -7.96 -3.19
CA ASP A 87 -3.43 -8.93 -4.11
C ASP A 87 -2.05 -8.48 -4.62
N ARG A 88 -1.83 -7.17 -4.80
CA ARG A 88 -0.53 -6.61 -5.16
C ARG A 88 0.52 -6.88 -4.07
N PHE A 89 0.14 -6.74 -2.81
CA PHE A 89 1.01 -7.04 -1.67
C PHE A 89 1.21 -8.55 -1.51
N LEU A 90 0.18 -9.36 -1.74
CA LEU A 90 0.31 -10.82 -1.72
C LEU A 90 1.36 -11.28 -2.75
N ARG A 91 1.26 -10.81 -4.00
CA ARG A 91 2.26 -11.08 -5.06
C ARG A 91 3.66 -10.61 -4.68
N LEU A 92 3.77 -9.46 -4.00
CA LEU A 92 5.05 -8.93 -3.53
C LEU A 92 5.70 -9.84 -2.46
N VAL A 93 4.90 -10.30 -1.48
CA VAL A 93 5.36 -11.21 -0.41
C VAL A 93 5.69 -12.59 -0.99
N GLU A 94 4.89 -13.09 -1.94
CA GLU A 94 5.15 -14.36 -2.63
C GLU A 94 6.42 -14.32 -3.48
N ALA A 95 6.80 -13.14 -3.98
CA ALA A 95 8.10 -12.93 -4.62
C ALA A 95 9.28 -12.85 -3.65
N GLY A 96 9.05 -13.02 -2.33
CA GLY A 96 10.08 -13.08 -1.30
C GLY A 96 10.41 -11.75 -0.62
N VAL A 97 9.67 -10.68 -0.91
CA VAL A 97 9.87 -9.39 -0.22
C VAL A 97 9.37 -9.51 1.23
N PRO A 98 10.23 -9.26 2.24
CA PRO A 98 9.79 -9.28 3.62
C PRO A 98 8.86 -8.11 3.92
N LEU A 99 7.69 -8.40 4.47
CA LEU A 99 6.70 -7.40 4.87
C LEU A 99 6.14 -7.71 6.26
N GLU A 100 6.47 -6.89 7.24
CA GLU A 100 6.05 -7.13 8.64
C GLU A 100 4.61 -6.67 8.90
N THR A 101 4.26 -5.45 8.45
CA THR A 101 2.95 -4.85 8.69
C THR A 101 2.41 -4.25 7.40
N LEU A 102 1.13 -4.47 7.15
CA LEU A 102 0.36 -3.85 6.07
C LEU A 102 -0.81 -3.06 6.66
N ASN A 103 -0.86 -1.78 6.33
CA ASN A 103 -1.93 -0.87 6.72
C ASN A 103 -3.03 -0.84 5.65
N VAL A 104 -4.25 -1.21 6.02
CA VAL A 104 -5.45 -1.06 5.21
C VAL A 104 -6.05 0.31 5.53
N GLY A 105 -5.83 1.26 4.64
CA GLY A 105 -6.25 2.64 4.83
C GLY A 105 -7.56 2.96 4.15
N ASN A 106 -7.58 2.74 2.83
CA ASN A 106 -8.73 3.03 2.01
C ASN A 106 -8.93 1.97 0.92
N MET A 107 -10.13 1.43 0.82
CA MET A 107 -10.58 0.61 -0.30
C MET A 107 -11.98 1.08 -0.69
N SER A 108 -12.09 1.63 -1.89
CA SER A 108 -13.30 2.30 -2.37
C SER A 108 -14.49 1.36 -2.46
N GLN A 109 -15.68 1.91 -2.23
CA GLN A 109 -16.94 1.20 -2.42
C GLN A 109 -17.24 1.04 -3.92
N SER A 110 -17.78 -0.12 -4.27
CA SER A 110 -18.50 -0.37 -5.53
C SER A 110 -19.78 -1.16 -5.22
N ASP A 111 -20.59 -1.41 -6.25
CA ASP A 111 -21.83 -2.19 -6.12
C ASP A 111 -21.60 -3.64 -5.67
N GLU A 112 -20.38 -4.15 -5.83
CA GLU A 112 -19.99 -5.52 -5.48
C GLU A 112 -19.36 -5.64 -4.08
N THR A 113 -19.00 -4.51 -3.46
CA THR A 113 -18.25 -4.51 -2.20
C THR A 113 -19.16 -4.56 -0.98
N ARG A 114 -18.71 -5.28 0.07
CA ARG A 114 -19.23 -5.14 1.43
C ARG A 114 -18.38 -4.17 2.25
N SER A 115 -19.03 -3.35 3.07
CA SER A 115 -18.34 -2.41 3.95
C SER A 115 -17.80 -3.11 5.20
N ILE A 116 -16.54 -2.85 5.52
CA ILE A 116 -15.87 -3.28 6.77
C ILE A 116 -15.75 -2.09 7.72
N THR A 117 -15.32 -0.95 7.18
CA THR A 117 -15.33 0.34 7.87
C THR A 117 -15.85 1.42 6.94
N ARG A 118 -15.99 2.65 7.43
CA ARG A 118 -16.36 3.81 6.59
C ARG A 118 -15.42 4.00 5.39
N SER A 119 -14.16 3.57 5.48
CA SER A 119 -13.17 3.78 4.43
C SER A 119 -12.69 2.51 3.74
N ILE A 120 -13.10 1.33 4.21
CA ILE A 120 -12.62 0.04 3.74
C ILE A 120 -13.81 -0.80 3.31
N ASN A 121 -13.89 -1.06 2.02
CA ASN A 121 -14.88 -1.94 1.41
C ASN A 121 -14.14 -3.04 0.64
N VAL A 122 -14.64 -4.27 0.74
CA VAL A 122 -13.96 -5.48 0.26
C VAL A 122 -14.90 -6.33 -0.57
N VAL A 123 -14.32 -7.09 -1.50
CA VAL A 123 -14.97 -8.27 -2.12
C VAL A 123 -14.38 -9.56 -1.54
N ASP A 124 -14.96 -10.72 -1.85
CA ASP A 124 -14.45 -12.00 -1.33
C ASP A 124 -12.98 -12.28 -1.71
N ALA A 125 -12.58 -11.91 -2.92
CA ALA A 125 -11.19 -12.04 -3.36
C ALA A 125 -10.22 -11.18 -2.53
N ASP A 126 -10.66 -10.00 -2.05
CA ASP A 126 -9.85 -9.18 -1.16
C ASP A 126 -9.67 -9.88 0.19
N VAL A 127 -10.74 -10.48 0.73
CA VAL A 127 -10.72 -11.20 2.01
C VAL A 127 -9.80 -12.43 1.94
N GLU A 128 -9.89 -13.21 0.85
CA GLU A 128 -8.97 -14.34 0.62
C GLU A 128 -7.50 -13.87 0.59
N ALA A 129 -7.21 -12.76 -0.09
CA ALA A 129 -5.86 -12.20 -0.13
C ALA A 129 -5.37 -11.76 1.26
N PHE A 130 -6.25 -11.17 2.09
CA PHE A 130 -5.91 -10.83 3.47
C PHE A 130 -5.61 -12.05 4.33
N HIS A 131 -6.40 -13.14 4.21
CA HIS A 131 -6.10 -14.40 4.90
C HIS A 131 -4.74 -14.96 4.51
N LYS A 132 -4.41 -15.02 3.21
CA LYS A 132 -3.10 -15.49 2.73
C LYS A 132 -1.95 -14.62 3.22
N LEU A 133 -2.13 -13.31 3.26
CA LEU A 133 -1.13 -12.38 3.82
C LEU A 133 -0.92 -12.64 5.32
N HIS A 134 -2.01 -12.86 6.06
CA HIS A 134 -1.95 -13.15 7.48
C HIS A 134 -1.27 -14.50 7.77
N GLU A 135 -1.58 -15.54 7.00
CA GLU A 135 -0.92 -16.87 7.08
C GLU A 135 0.59 -16.79 6.81
N LYS A 136 1.01 -15.86 5.93
CA LYS A 136 2.42 -15.56 5.67
C LYS A 136 3.08 -14.70 6.76
N GLY A 137 2.36 -14.40 7.85
CA GLY A 137 2.87 -13.67 9.01
C GLY A 137 2.78 -12.14 8.90
N VAL A 138 2.11 -11.60 7.87
CA VAL A 138 1.93 -10.15 7.76
C VAL A 138 0.89 -9.67 8.77
N LYS A 139 1.26 -8.71 9.60
CA LYS A 139 0.33 -8.05 10.52
C LYS A 139 -0.56 -7.07 9.74
N LEU A 140 -1.87 -7.30 9.76
CA LEU A 140 -2.84 -6.46 9.07
C LEU A 140 -3.47 -5.46 10.05
N THR A 141 -3.42 -4.17 9.71
CA THR A 141 -3.95 -3.08 10.55
C THR A 141 -4.93 -2.22 9.78
N ALA A 142 -5.95 -1.67 10.44
CA ALA A 142 -6.85 -0.69 9.86
C ALA A 142 -6.51 0.70 10.41
N GLN A 143 -6.17 1.65 9.54
CA GLN A 143 -5.89 3.04 9.94
C GLN A 143 -5.91 3.97 8.72
N MET A 144 -6.79 4.98 8.68
CA MET A 144 -6.90 5.90 7.54
C MET A 144 -5.78 6.94 7.55
N VAL A 145 -5.60 7.67 8.66
CA VAL A 145 -4.50 8.62 8.86
C VAL A 145 -3.70 8.28 10.12
N PRO A 146 -2.43 8.72 10.24
CA PRO A 146 -1.58 8.34 11.36
C PRO A 146 -2.06 8.69 12.76
N ASN A 147 -3.00 9.63 12.87
CA ASN A 147 -3.57 10.07 14.15
C ASN A 147 -4.81 9.27 14.55
N ASP A 148 -5.36 8.46 13.65
CA ASP A 148 -6.47 7.57 13.99
C ASP A 148 -5.96 6.42 14.89
N PRO A 149 -6.82 5.82 15.72
CA PRO A 149 -6.49 4.57 16.40
C PRO A 149 -6.08 3.49 15.41
N VAL A 150 -5.12 2.65 15.80
CA VAL A 150 -4.74 1.47 15.02
C VAL A 150 -5.61 0.30 15.47
N GLU A 151 -6.37 -0.27 14.53
CA GLU A 151 -7.19 -1.45 14.78
C GLU A 151 -6.56 -2.70 14.15
N ASP A 152 -6.82 -3.86 14.76
CA ASP A 152 -6.46 -5.16 14.20
C ASP A 152 -7.45 -5.52 13.09
N PHE A 153 -6.98 -5.51 11.84
CA PHE A 153 -7.86 -5.65 10.69
C PHE A 153 -8.49 -7.05 10.61
N MET A 154 -7.82 -8.09 11.08
CA MET A 154 -8.36 -9.45 11.05
C MET A 154 -9.60 -9.60 11.94
N LYS A 155 -9.70 -8.80 13.01
CA LYS A 155 -10.89 -8.79 13.88
C LYS A 155 -12.10 -8.11 13.25
N LEU A 156 -11.89 -7.32 12.19
CA LEU A 156 -12.93 -6.61 11.46
C LEU A 156 -13.51 -7.43 10.29
N LEU A 157 -12.76 -8.43 9.79
CA LEU A 157 -13.17 -9.30 8.68
C LEU A 157 -14.17 -10.42 9.06
N LYS A 158 -14.96 -10.23 10.12
CA LYS A 158 -15.91 -11.23 10.63
C LYS A 158 -16.99 -11.61 9.60
#